data_AF-A0A1V5Y516-F1
#
_entry.id   AF-A0A1V5Y516-F1
#
_cell.length_a   1.000
_cell.length_b   1.000
_cell.length_c   1.000
_cell.angle_alpha   90.00
_cell.angle_beta   90.00
_cell.angle_gamma   90.00
#
_symmetry.space_group_name_H-M   'P 1'
#
loop_
_entity.id
_entity.type
_entity.pdbx_description
1 polymer ?
#
loop_
_entity_poly.entity_id
_entity_poly.type
_entity_poly.pdbx_seq_one_letter_code
_entity_poly.pdbx_strand_id
1 'polypeptide(L)'
;MLEKWNYTVLTVCLDKKHHRDTYAVWRYDPYHYCLAILLERYRFFLQRNNSVGDVMAESRGGKEDMRLKRSFHKLWENGTDYVHPEDFQKTLTSRELKVKPKSANIAGLQLADLIAHPSRLEVLRDNHFIDKPLPPFGEKIINILAAKYDCVKGKFYGKKMI
;
A
#
# COMPACT_ATOMS: atom_id res chain seq x y z
N MET A 1 -3.76 20.39 8.89
CA MET A 1 -2.32 20.13 8.61
C MET A 1 -2.17 19.06 7.55
N LEU A 2 -2.72 17.85 7.79
CA LEU A 2 -2.79 16.76 6.82
C LEU A 2 -3.25 17.22 5.42
N GLU A 3 -4.37 17.96 5.32
CA GLU A 3 -4.88 18.50 4.05
C GLU A 3 -3.88 19.37 3.27
N LYS A 4 -3.04 20.14 3.97
CA LYS A 4 -2.10 21.10 3.35
C LYS A 4 -0.82 20.45 2.84
N TRP A 5 -0.48 19.23 3.30
CA TRP A 5 0.73 18.55 2.88
C TRP A 5 0.60 18.00 1.46
N ASN A 6 1.70 18.00 0.71
CA ASN A 6 1.76 17.41 -0.62
C ASN A 6 2.16 15.93 -0.53
N TYR A 7 1.20 15.04 -0.74
CA TYR A 7 1.41 13.60 -0.79
C TYR A 7 0.28 12.94 -1.58
N THR A 8 0.54 11.74 -2.09
CA THR A 8 -0.43 10.89 -2.78
C THR A 8 -0.63 9.61 -1.99
N VAL A 9 -1.87 9.12 -1.94
CA VAL A 9 -2.24 7.94 -1.15
C VAL A 9 -2.54 6.77 -2.08
N LEU A 10 -1.91 5.64 -1.77
CA LEU A 10 -2.22 4.32 -2.30
C LEU A 10 -2.60 3.42 -1.12
N THR A 11 -3.75 2.77 -1.20
CA THR A 11 -4.28 1.86 -0.18
C THR A 11 -4.75 0.58 -0.84
N VAL A 12 -4.32 -0.53 -0.24
CA VAL A 12 -4.76 -1.88 -0.59
C VAL A 12 -5.33 -2.52 0.67
N CYS A 13 -6.53 -3.08 0.57
CA CYS A 13 -7.17 -3.84 1.66
C CYS A 13 -7.49 -5.24 1.16
N LEU A 14 -7.12 -6.24 1.96
CA LEU A 14 -7.34 -7.64 1.66
C LEU A 14 -8.48 -8.21 2.51
N ASP A 15 -9.49 -8.75 1.86
CA ASP A 15 -10.44 -9.68 2.48
C ASP A 15 -9.77 -11.04 2.66
N LYS A 16 -9.20 -11.22 3.86
CA LYS A 16 -8.54 -12.47 4.23
C LYS A 16 -9.49 -13.68 4.18
N LYS A 17 -10.79 -13.49 4.42
CA LYS A 17 -11.76 -14.59 4.43
C LYS A 17 -12.01 -15.04 3.00
N HIS A 18 -12.43 -14.13 2.13
CA HIS A 18 -12.65 -14.43 0.73
C HIS A 18 -11.39 -15.00 0.06
N HIS A 19 -10.22 -14.42 0.33
CA HIS A 19 -8.96 -14.91 -0.23
C HIS A 19 -8.63 -16.35 0.20
N ARG A 20 -8.83 -16.69 1.48
CA ARG A 20 -8.63 -18.06 1.98
C ARG A 20 -9.61 -19.04 1.36
N ASP A 21 -10.87 -18.63 1.19
CA ASP A 21 -11.93 -19.51 0.68
C ASP A 21 -11.77 -19.75 -0.84
N THR A 22 -11.24 -18.77 -1.58
CA THR A 22 -10.96 -18.87 -3.03
C THR A 22 -9.67 -19.65 -3.34
N TYR A 23 -8.62 -19.48 -2.53
CA TYR A 23 -7.32 -20.12 -2.74
C TYR A 23 -7.05 -21.19 -1.68
N ALA A 24 -7.35 -22.46 -2.01
CA ALA A 24 -7.18 -23.61 -1.13
C ALA A 24 -5.73 -23.86 -0.68
N VAL A 25 -4.75 -23.39 -1.47
CA VAL A 25 -3.32 -23.41 -1.12
C VAL A 25 -2.86 -21.97 -0.99
N TRP A 26 -2.44 -21.58 0.21
CA TRP A 26 -1.70 -20.34 0.44
C TRP A 26 -0.33 -20.43 -0.25
N ARG A 27 -0.30 -20.25 -1.57
CA ARG A 27 0.96 -20.22 -2.34
C ARG A 27 1.84 -19.03 -1.93
N TYR A 28 1.22 -17.95 -1.44
CA TYR A 28 1.88 -16.74 -0.99
C TYR A 28 1.22 -16.22 0.29
N ASP A 29 2.03 -15.73 1.23
CA ASP A 29 1.55 -15.05 2.43
C ASP A 29 0.74 -13.79 2.00
N PRO A 30 -0.43 -13.47 2.60
CA PRO A 30 -1.21 -12.25 2.40
C PRO A 30 -0.38 -10.97 2.33
N TYR A 31 0.68 -10.89 3.14
CA TYR A 31 1.58 -9.76 3.13
C TYR A 31 2.33 -9.63 1.81
N HIS A 32 2.72 -10.75 1.20
CA HIS A 32 3.33 -10.78 -0.13
C HIS A 32 2.36 -10.24 -1.18
N TYR A 33 1.09 -10.65 -1.12
CA TYR A 33 0.09 -10.26 -2.11
C TYR A 33 -0.27 -8.77 -2.02
N CYS A 34 -0.52 -8.27 -0.79
CA CYS A 34 -0.73 -6.84 -0.58
C CYS A 34 0.48 -5.99 -1.01
N LEU A 35 1.69 -6.47 -0.71
CA LEU A 35 2.92 -5.78 -1.12
C LEU A 35 3.05 -5.73 -2.64
N ALA A 36 2.80 -6.84 -3.34
CA ALA A 36 2.85 -6.91 -4.80
C ALA A 36 1.96 -5.84 -5.43
N ILE A 37 0.68 -5.78 -5.02
CA ILE A 37 -0.29 -4.82 -5.58
C ILE A 37 0.06 -3.38 -5.21
N LEU A 38 0.58 -3.14 -3.99
CA LEU A 38 1.08 -1.81 -3.61
C LEU A 38 2.25 -1.38 -4.49
N LEU A 39 3.21 -2.27 -4.75
CA LEU A 39 4.37 -1.98 -5.60
C LEU A 39 3.96 -1.76 -7.06
N GLU A 40 3.06 -2.58 -7.61
CA GLU A 40 2.52 -2.37 -8.96
C GLU A 40 1.91 -0.98 -9.09
N ARG A 41 1.02 -0.60 -8.17
CA ARG A 41 0.36 0.71 -8.16
C ARG A 41 1.36 1.84 -8.00
N TYR A 42 2.33 1.69 -7.10
CA TYR A 42 3.37 2.67 -6.90
C TYR A 42 4.24 2.84 -8.15
N ARG A 43 4.63 1.74 -8.80
CA ARG A 43 5.37 1.76 -10.06
C ARG A 43 4.57 2.44 -11.17
N PHE A 44 3.28 2.15 -11.32
CA PHE A 44 2.43 2.84 -12.29
C PHE A 44 2.28 4.33 -11.98
N PHE A 45 2.18 4.71 -10.69
CA PHE A 45 2.19 6.10 -10.26
C PHE A 45 3.50 6.79 -10.66
N LEU A 46 4.65 6.19 -10.35
CA LEU A 46 5.96 6.72 -10.73
C LEU A 46 6.11 6.88 -12.25
N GLN A 47 5.71 5.85 -13.03
CA GLN A 47 5.78 5.90 -14.49
C GLN A 47 4.95 7.06 -15.06
N ARG A 48 3.71 7.26 -14.59
CA ARG A 48 2.84 8.35 -15.08
C ARG A 48 3.40 9.74 -14.74
N ASN A 49 4.17 9.85 -13.67
CA ASN A 49 4.82 11.07 -13.24
C ASN A 49 6.27 11.19 -13.75
N ASN A 50 6.70 10.31 -14.66
CA ASN A 50 8.07 10.24 -15.18
C ASN A 50 9.14 10.33 -14.09
N SER A 51 8.93 9.60 -12.99
CA SER A 51 9.72 9.68 -11.77
C SER A 51 10.26 8.32 -11.35
N VAL A 52 11.25 8.32 -10.47
CA VAL A 52 11.77 7.13 -9.78
C VAL A 52 11.55 7.30 -8.27
N GLY A 53 11.58 6.20 -7.52
CA GLY A 53 11.33 6.27 -6.09
C GLY A 53 11.83 5.07 -5.31
N ASP A 54 11.71 5.15 -3.99
CA ASP A 54 12.19 4.12 -3.07
C ASP A 54 11.08 3.70 -2.11
N VAL A 55 11.21 2.53 -1.51
CA VAL A 55 10.18 1.94 -0.65
C VAL A 55 10.71 1.78 0.76
N MET A 56 9.93 2.28 1.72
CA MET A 56 10.22 2.19 3.14
C MET A 56 9.03 1.62 3.90
N ALA A 57 9.32 0.77 4.87
CA ALA A 57 8.33 0.19 5.78
C ALA A 57 8.77 0.34 7.24
N GLU A 58 7.78 0.40 8.13
CA GLU A 58 8.00 0.34 9.57
C GLU A 58 8.24 -1.11 10.01
N SER A 59 9.25 -1.32 10.87
CA SER A 59 9.61 -2.61 11.44
C SER A 59 8.50 -3.18 12.31
N ARG A 60 8.28 -4.49 12.21
CA ARG A 60 7.27 -5.24 12.98
C ARG A 60 7.86 -6.36 13.84
N GLY A 61 9.17 -6.59 13.76
CA GLY A 61 9.86 -7.68 14.43
C GLY A 61 10.70 -8.51 13.47
N GLY A 62 11.75 -9.17 13.99
CA GLY A 62 12.80 -9.75 13.16
C GLY A 62 12.32 -10.76 12.11
N LYS A 63 11.37 -11.64 12.46
CA LYS A 63 10.85 -12.66 11.52
C LYS A 63 9.99 -12.02 10.42
N GLU A 64 9.11 -11.10 10.80
CA GLU A 64 8.22 -10.34 9.93
C GLU A 64 9.00 -9.46 8.96
N ASP A 65 10.02 -8.74 9.47
CA ASP A 65 10.87 -7.87 8.68
C ASP A 65 11.67 -8.66 7.64
N MET A 66 12.23 -9.80 8.01
CA MET A 66 12.95 -10.68 7.07
C MET A 66 12.02 -11.21 5.98
N ARG A 67 10.79 -11.61 6.33
CA ARG A 67 9.79 -12.07 5.35
C ARG A 67 9.39 -10.96 4.39
N LEU A 68 9.21 -9.73 4.90
CA LEU A 68 8.85 -8.58 4.08
C LEU A 68 9.98 -8.19 3.12
N LYS A 69 11.23 -8.14 3.61
CA LYS A 69 12.41 -7.90 2.76
C LYS A 69 12.56 -8.96 1.66
N ARG A 70 12.41 -10.24 2.00
CA ARG A 70 12.47 -11.34 1.03
C ARG A 70 11.37 -11.22 -0.02
N SER A 71 10.16 -10.87 0.40
CA SER A 71 9.03 -10.65 -0.50
C SER A 71 9.28 -9.50 -1.47
N PHE A 72 9.75 -8.36 -0.97
CA PHE A 72 10.13 -7.21 -1.79
C PHE A 72 11.22 -7.59 -2.81
N HIS A 73 12.29 -8.22 -2.35
CA HIS A 73 13.41 -8.61 -3.21
C HIS A 73 12.96 -9.56 -4.32
N LYS A 74 12.13 -10.56 -4.00
CA LYS A 74 11.56 -11.49 -4.99
C LYS A 74 10.72 -10.77 -6.04
N LEU A 75 9.94 -9.75 -5.65
CA LEU A 75 9.13 -8.94 -6.57
C LEU A 75 10.02 -8.05 -7.45
N TRP A 76 11.10 -7.51 -6.91
CA TRP A 76 12.09 -6.74 -7.67
C TRP A 76 12.82 -7.60 -8.71
N GLU A 77 13.14 -8.85 -8.37
CA GLU A 77 13.84 -9.79 -9.27
C GLU A 77 12.93 -10.43 -10.32
N ASN A 78 11.70 -10.79 -9.95
CA ASN A 78 10.84 -11.63 -10.81
C ASN A 78 9.61 -10.88 -11.34
N GLY A 79 9.34 -9.66 -10.87
CA GLY A 79 8.13 -8.94 -11.24
C GLY A 79 6.88 -9.54 -10.62
N THR A 80 5.75 -9.22 -11.23
CA THR A 80 4.42 -9.78 -10.96
C THR A 80 3.77 -10.22 -12.28
N ASP A 81 2.55 -10.76 -12.22
CA ASP A 81 1.76 -11.10 -13.42
C ASP A 81 1.47 -9.87 -14.32
N TYR A 82 1.57 -8.65 -13.76
CA TYR A 82 1.23 -7.40 -14.46
C TYR A 82 2.42 -6.46 -14.68
N VAL A 83 3.54 -6.67 -13.98
CA VAL A 83 4.71 -5.79 -14.03
C VAL A 83 5.97 -6.63 -14.20
N HIS A 84 6.69 -6.39 -15.29
CA HIS A 84 7.94 -7.10 -15.56
C HIS A 84 9.07 -6.69 -14.57
N PRO A 85 10.07 -7.56 -14.31
CA PRO A 85 11.19 -7.22 -13.45
C PRO A 85 11.90 -5.91 -13.85
N GLU A 86 12.14 -5.71 -15.14
CA GLU A 86 12.86 -4.56 -15.69
C GLU A 86 12.13 -3.26 -15.38
N ASP A 87 10.80 -3.32 -15.29
CA ASP A 87 9.96 -2.18 -14.95
C ASP A 87 10.12 -1.76 -13.48
N PHE A 88 10.28 -2.70 -12.55
CA PHE A 88 10.65 -2.38 -11.18
C PHE A 88 12.09 -1.87 -11.10
N GLN A 89 13.02 -2.52 -11.78
CA GLN A 89 14.44 -2.18 -11.74
C GLN A 89 14.73 -0.78 -12.32
N LYS A 90 13.94 -0.32 -13.30
CA LYS A 90 14.02 1.04 -13.86
C LYS A 90 13.42 2.11 -12.96
N THR A 91 12.40 1.77 -12.16
CA THR A 91 11.61 2.76 -11.39
C THR A 91 11.97 2.82 -9.92
N LEU A 92 12.37 1.70 -9.33
CA LEU A 92 12.78 1.61 -7.93
C LEU A 92 14.28 1.88 -7.79
N THR A 93 14.64 2.87 -6.98
CA THR A 93 16.04 3.28 -6.79
C THR A 93 16.86 2.32 -5.93
N SER A 94 16.22 1.31 -5.33
CA SER A 94 16.84 0.31 -4.47
C SER A 94 16.30 -1.08 -4.78
N ARG A 95 17.19 -2.08 -4.74
CA ARG A 95 16.86 -3.51 -4.81
C ARG A 95 16.42 -4.09 -3.45
N GLU A 96 16.57 -3.32 -2.38
CA GLU A 96 16.27 -3.71 -1.00
C GLU A 96 15.22 -2.79 -0.37
N LEU A 97 14.31 -3.39 0.40
CA LEU A 97 13.32 -2.65 1.18
C LEU A 97 13.98 -1.98 2.40
N LYS A 98 13.80 -0.67 2.53
CA LYS A 98 14.22 0.07 3.73
C LYS A 98 13.25 -0.20 4.87
N VAL A 99 13.66 -1.02 5.84
CA VAL A 99 12.88 -1.27 7.05
C VAL A 99 13.46 -0.44 8.19
N LYS A 100 12.61 0.34 8.89
CA LYS A 100 13.04 1.27 9.95
C LYS A 100 12.23 1.05 11.24
N PRO A 101 12.87 1.10 12.43
CA PRO A 101 12.16 0.93 13.69
C PRO A 101 11.23 2.12 13.98
N LYS A 102 10.16 1.90 14.76
CA LYS A 102 9.23 2.97 15.21
C LYS A 102 9.98 4.11 15.91
N SER A 103 11.00 3.77 16.69
CA SER A 103 11.85 4.74 17.41
C SER A 103 12.61 5.70 16.50
N ALA A 104 12.75 5.41 15.20
CA ALA A 104 13.35 6.33 14.25
C ALA A 104 12.46 7.55 13.92
N ASN A 105 11.18 7.53 14.32
CA ASN A 105 10.24 8.65 14.21
C ASN A 105 10.22 9.34 12.83
N ILE A 106 10.22 8.53 11.76
CA ILE A 106 10.23 9.03 10.38
C ILE A 106 8.84 9.56 10.03
N ALA A 107 8.75 10.85 9.67
CA ALA A 107 7.49 11.54 9.41
C ALA A 107 6.60 10.83 8.37
N GLY A 108 7.19 10.34 7.27
CA GLY A 108 6.46 9.59 6.24
C GLY A 108 5.83 8.29 6.76
N LEU A 109 6.54 7.58 7.66
CA LEU A 109 6.00 6.36 8.28
C LEU A 109 4.90 6.70 9.30
N GLN A 110 5.05 7.77 10.08
CA GLN A 110 4.00 8.21 11.00
C GLN A 110 2.74 8.66 10.25
N LEU A 111 2.91 9.35 9.13
CA LEU A 111 1.81 9.72 8.25
C LEU A 111 1.10 8.48 7.67
N ALA A 112 1.87 7.51 7.16
CA ALA A 112 1.31 6.26 6.63
C ALA A 112 0.50 5.49 7.68
N ASP A 113 1.02 5.41 8.92
CA ASP A 113 0.34 4.76 10.05
C ASP A 113 -0.96 5.48 10.43
N LEU A 114 -0.94 6.81 10.49
CA LEU A 114 -2.11 7.65 10.79
C LEU A 114 -3.26 7.44 9.80
N ILE A 115 -2.95 7.35 8.50
CA ILE A 115 -3.98 7.23 7.45
C ILE A 115 -4.40 5.78 7.19
N ALA A 116 -3.62 4.78 7.60
CA ALA A 116 -3.88 3.38 7.29
C ALA A 116 -5.25 2.90 7.80
N HIS A 117 -5.60 3.23 9.04
CA HIS A 117 -6.88 2.79 9.62
C HIS A 117 -8.11 3.49 8.99
N PRO A 118 -8.16 4.83 8.84
CA PRO A 118 -9.22 5.50 8.10
C PRO A 118 -9.37 5.03 6.66
N SER A 119 -8.26 4.87 5.91
CA SER A 119 -8.29 4.35 4.55
C SER A 119 -8.91 2.95 4.49
N ARG A 120 -8.57 2.08 5.44
CA ARG A 120 -9.18 0.74 5.54
C ARG A 120 -10.68 0.80 5.81
N LEU A 121 -11.13 1.66 6.71
CA LEU A 121 -12.56 1.84 6.99
C LEU A 121 -13.32 2.31 5.75
N GLU A 122 -12.76 3.26 5.01
CA GLU A 122 -13.35 3.74 3.77
C GLU A 122 -13.46 2.61 2.73
N VAL A 123 -12.38 1.85 2.49
CA VAL A 123 -12.41 0.74 1.54
C VAL A 123 -13.44 -0.32 1.94
N LEU A 124 -13.55 -0.66 3.23
CA LEU A 124 -14.56 -1.62 3.70
C LEU A 124 -15.99 -1.09 3.50
N ARG A 125 -16.23 0.20 3.74
CA ARG A 125 -17.53 0.84 3.53
C ARG A 125 -17.91 0.85 2.05
N ASP A 126 -16.97 1.25 1.19
CA ASP A 126 -17.17 1.31 -0.27
C ASP A 126 -17.47 -0.08 -0.89
N ASN A 127 -17.08 -1.15 -0.20
CA ASN A 127 -17.33 -2.54 -0.63
C ASN A 127 -18.40 -3.25 0.22
N HIS A 128 -19.22 -2.50 0.96
CA HIS A 128 -20.36 -3.02 1.74
C HIS A 128 -20.00 -4.07 2.81
N PHE A 129 -18.79 -4.01 3.38
CA PHE A 129 -18.39 -4.86 4.51
C PHE A 129 -18.76 -4.25 5.87
N ILE A 130 -19.04 -2.95 5.92
CA ILE A 130 -19.48 -2.24 7.12
C ILE A 130 -20.61 -1.27 6.78
N ASP A 131 -21.70 -1.37 7.54
CA ASP A 131 -22.85 -0.46 7.43
C ASP A 131 -22.94 0.51 8.63
N LYS A 132 -22.01 0.39 9.58
CA LYS A 132 -21.99 1.21 10.79
C LYS A 132 -21.43 2.60 10.48
N PRO A 133 -21.94 3.66 11.13
CA PRO A 133 -21.37 5.00 11.01
C PRO A 133 -19.91 4.99 11.47
N LEU A 134 -19.08 5.72 10.75
CA LEU A 134 -17.66 5.80 11.08
C LEU A 134 -17.45 6.76 12.25
N PRO A 135 -16.41 6.58 13.08
CA PRO A 135 -16.08 7.55 14.12
C PRO A 135 -15.85 8.94 13.50
N PRO A 136 -16.31 10.04 14.12
CA PRO A 136 -16.22 11.38 13.53
C PRO A 136 -14.80 11.80 13.13
N PHE A 137 -13.79 11.33 13.87
CA PHE A 137 -12.39 11.57 13.53
C PHE A 137 -11.95 10.83 12.26
N GLY A 138 -12.39 9.58 12.09
CA GLY A 138 -12.12 8.78 10.90
C GLY A 138 -12.75 9.41 9.65
N GLU A 139 -13.99 9.91 9.76
CA GLU A 139 -14.66 10.62 8.66
C GLU A 139 -13.92 11.88 8.23
N LYS A 140 -13.45 12.68 9.19
CA LYS A 140 -12.63 13.87 8.89
C LYS A 140 -11.38 13.51 8.10
N ILE A 141 -10.68 12.43 8.47
CA ILE A 141 -9.49 11.98 7.72
C ILE A 141 -9.90 11.51 6.33
N ILE A 142 -10.93 10.66 6.21
CA ILE A 142 -11.42 10.15 4.92
C ILE A 142 -11.75 11.29 3.95
N ASN A 143 -12.45 12.32 4.42
CA ASN A 143 -12.78 13.49 3.60
C ASN A 143 -11.53 14.22 3.08
N ILE A 144 -10.46 14.29 3.88
CA ILE A 144 -9.17 14.82 3.44
C ILE A 144 -8.52 13.89 2.41
N LEU A 145 -8.55 12.57 2.63
CA LEU A 145 -7.91 11.58 1.75
C LEU A 145 -8.59 11.48 0.38
N ALA A 146 -9.88 11.81 0.27
CA ALA A 146 -10.60 11.81 -1.01
C ALA A 146 -9.89 12.62 -2.11
N ALA A 147 -9.27 13.75 -1.75
CA ALA A 147 -8.49 14.58 -2.67
C ALA A 147 -7.00 14.17 -2.80
N LYS A 148 -6.55 13.17 -2.03
CA LYS A 148 -5.15 12.72 -1.97
C LYS A 148 -4.93 11.36 -2.61
N TYR A 149 -5.99 10.57 -2.83
CA TYR A 149 -5.88 9.30 -3.53
C TYR A 149 -5.39 9.48 -4.97
N ASP A 150 -4.52 8.59 -5.41
CA ASP A 150 -4.08 8.53 -6.81
C ASP A 150 -5.30 8.37 -7.73
N CYS A 151 -5.53 9.36 -8.59
CA CYS A 151 -6.67 9.41 -9.50
C CYS A 151 -6.20 9.97 -10.85
N VAL A 152 -6.57 9.31 -11.94
CA VAL A 152 -6.21 9.72 -13.30
C VAL A 152 -7.47 9.76 -14.14
N LYS A 153 -7.79 10.95 -14.68
CA LYS A 153 -8.97 11.16 -15.55
C LYS A 153 -10.28 10.62 -14.94
N GLY A 154 -10.47 10.83 -13.63
CA GLY A 154 -11.66 10.37 -12.90
C GLY A 154 -11.65 8.90 -12.47
N LYS A 155 -10.65 8.11 -12.87
CA LYS A 155 -10.48 6.73 -12.40
C LYS A 155 -9.58 6.67 -11.18
N PHE A 156 -10.10 6.12 -10.09
CA PHE A 156 -9.39 5.97 -8.81
C PHE A 156 -8.46 4.75 -8.85
N TYR A 157 -7.17 5.00 -8.65
CA TYR A 157 -6.13 3.99 -8.48
C TYR A 157 -5.59 3.96 -7.04
N GLY A 158 -5.94 4.94 -6.22
CA GLY A 158 -5.50 5.06 -4.83
C GLY A 158 -6.18 4.10 -3.86
N LYS A 159 -7.27 3.43 -4.23
CA LYS A 159 -7.97 2.45 -3.40
C LYS A 159 -8.16 1.14 -4.15
N LYS A 160 -7.89 0.01 -3.49
CA LYS A 160 -8.16 -1.32 -4.04
C LYS A 160 -8.52 -2.29 -2.92
N MET A 161 -9.66 -2.96 -3.11
CA MET A 161 -10.00 -4.18 -2.37
C MET A 161 -9.61 -5.40 -3.19
N ILE A 162 -9.11 -6.42 -2.50
CA ILE A 162 -8.69 -7.73 -3.01
C ILE A 162 -9.11 -8.85 -2.07
#